data_AF-A0A3S0XMT0-F1
#
_entry.id   AF-A0A3S0XMT0-F1
#
_cell.length_a   1.000
_cell.length_b   1.000
_cell.length_c   1.000
_cell.angle_alpha   90.00
_cell.angle_beta   90.00
_cell.angle_gamma   90.00
#
_symmetry.space_group_name_H-M   'P 1'
#
loop_
_entity.id
_entity.type
_entity.pdbx_description
1 polymer ?
#
loop_
_entity_poly.entity_id
_entity_poly.type
_entity_poly.pdbx_seq_one_letter_code
_entity_poly.pdbx_strand_id
1 'polypeptide(L)' 'MSAAQAEAKEVAKSQGNCTPAKVDVLSYSIGREGQTVFKVGCSEDKEAFVLVQCRSRICTLLR' A
#
# COMPACT_ATOMS: atom_id res chain seq x y z
N MET A 1 3.86 -13.83 3.33
CA MET A 1 3.91 -12.36 3.23
C MET A 1 2.85 -11.86 2.24
N SER A 2 1.57 -12.21 2.43
CA SER A 2 0.52 -11.94 1.42
C SER A 2 -0.62 -11.08 1.94
N ALA A 3 -0.88 -11.09 3.26
CA ALA A 3 -1.98 -10.35 3.88
C ALA A 3 -1.80 -8.83 3.75
N ALA A 4 -0.61 -8.30 4.06
CA ALA A 4 -0.34 -6.86 3.99
C ALA A 4 -0.44 -6.30 2.56
N GLN A 5 -0.15 -7.10 1.54
CA GLN A 5 -0.28 -6.71 0.14
C GLN A 5 -1.75 -6.66 -0.29
N ALA A 6 -2.58 -7.58 0.20
CA ALA A 6 -4.02 -7.55 -0.02
C ALA A 6 -4.67 -6.32 0.65
N GLU A 7 -4.34 -6.07 1.92
CA GLU A 7 -4.79 -4.89 2.65
C GLU A 7 -4.37 -3.58 1.95
N ALA A 8 -3.13 -3.53 1.42
CA ALA A 8 -2.66 -2.37 0.67
C ALA A 8 -3.49 -2.09 -0.60
N LYS A 9 -3.89 -3.15 -1.33
CA LYS A 9 -4.76 -3.01 -2.50
C LYS A 9 -6.16 -2.51 -2.12
N GLU A 10 -6.72 -3.05 -1.04
CA GLU A 10 -8.04 -2.64 -0.55
C GLU A 10 -8.04 -1.18 -0.09
N VAL A 11 -7.00 -0.75 0.66
CA VAL A 11 -6.85 0.65 1.09
C VAL A 11 -6.66 1.58 -0.11
N ALA A 12 -5.86 1.19 -1.10
CA ALA A 12 -5.68 1.95 -2.33
C ALA A 12 -7.01 2.13 -3.09
N LYS A 13 -7.82 1.07 -3.19
CA LYS A 13 -9.12 1.10 -3.83
C LYS A 13 -10.15 1.93 -3.06
N SER A 14 -10.27 1.71 -1.76
CA SER A 14 -11.32 2.33 -0.93
C SER A 14 -10.98 3.75 -0.47
N GLN A 15 -9.71 4.07 -0.21
CA GLN A 15 -9.29 5.39 0.29
C GLN A 15 -8.54 6.23 -0.74
N GLY A 16 -7.83 5.58 -1.66
CA GLY A 16 -7.11 6.22 -2.76
C GLY A 16 -7.96 6.39 -4.02
N ASN A 17 -9.17 5.82 -4.02
CA ASN A 17 -10.12 5.84 -5.14
C ASN A 17 -9.46 5.50 -6.48
N CYS A 18 -8.56 4.51 -6.46
CA CYS A 18 -7.85 4.07 -7.65
C CYS A 18 -7.78 2.55 -7.75
N THR A 19 -7.74 2.05 -8.98
CA THR A 19 -7.74 0.61 -9.26
C THR A 19 -6.31 0.06 -9.18
N PRO A 20 -5.99 -0.84 -8.23
CA PRO A 20 -4.63 -1.34 -8.02
C PRO A 20 -4.13 -2.15 -9.22
N ALA A 21 -3.13 -1.65 -9.94
CA ALA A 21 -2.50 -2.34 -11.06
C ALA A 21 -1.24 -3.12 -10.63
N LYS A 22 -0.31 -2.41 -9.97
CA LYS A 22 0.99 -2.95 -9.56
C LYS A 22 1.24 -2.61 -8.10
N VAL A 23 1.72 -3.58 -7.32
CA VAL A 23 2.06 -3.36 -5.90
C VAL A 23 3.53 -3.67 -5.70
N ASP A 24 4.29 -2.65 -5.36
CA ASP A 24 5.71 -2.75 -5.04
C ASP A 24 5.93 -2.48 -3.55
N VAL A 25 6.85 -3.20 -2.90
CA VAL A 25 7.26 -2.92 -1.52
C VAL A 25 8.38 -1.90 -1.57
N LEU A 26 8.12 -0.67 -1.14
CA LEU A 26 9.13 0.40 -1.12
C LEU A 26 10.07 0.26 0.06
N SER A 27 9.53 -0.03 1.23
CA SER A 27 10.33 -0.11 2.44
C SER A 27 9.70 -1.08 3.42
N TYR A 28 10.55 -1.86 4.08
CA TYR A 28 10.19 -2.73 5.18
C TYR A 28 11.10 -2.39 6.35
N SER A 29 10.54 -1.76 7.38
CA SER A 29 11.29 -1.39 8.57
C SER A 29 10.95 -2.36 9.69
N ILE A 30 11.95 -3.15 10.10
CA ILE A 30 11.86 -4.09 11.22
C ILE A 30 12.29 -3.35 12.49
N GLY A 31 11.50 -2.36 12.89
CA GLY A 31 11.69 -1.62 14.13
C GLY A 31 10.82 -2.16 15.27
N ARG A 32 10.74 -1.40 16.37
CA ARG A 32 9.87 -1.70 17.52
C ARG A 32 8.40 -1.90 17.12
N GLU A 33 7.98 -1.29 16.02
CA GLU A 33 6.70 -1.54 15.38
C GLU A 33 6.97 -1.77 13.89
N GLY A 34 6.97 -3.04 13.48
CA GLY A 34 7.23 -3.44 12.11
C GLY A 34 6.28 -2.73 11.14
N GLN A 35 6.84 -1.98 10.20
CA GLN A 35 6.09 -1.23 9.20
C GLN A 35 6.52 -1.64 7.79
N THR A 36 5.55 -1.71 6.90
CA THR A 36 5.77 -1.97 5.47
C THR A 36 5.09 -0.87 4.68
N VAL A 37 5.83 -0.23 3.78
CA VAL A 37 5.29 0.76 2.86
C VAL A 37 5.16 0.11 1.49
N PHE A 38 3.93 0.09 1.00
CA PHE A 38 3.57 -0.39 -0.33
C PHE A 38 3.34 0.79 -1.26
N LYS A 39 3.92 0.74 -2.45
CA LYS A 39 3.56 1.62 -3.56
C LYS A 39 2.61 0.86 -4.45
N VAL A 40 1.37 1.34 -4.52
CA VAL A 40 0.33 0.79 -5.38
C VAL A 40 0.19 1.72 -6.58
N GLY A 41 0.66 1.27 -7.74
CA GLY A 41 0.38 1.95 -9.01
C GLY A 41 -1.09 1.78 -9.38
N CYS A 42 -1.74 2.88 -9.75
CA CYS A 42 -3.12 2.90 -10.20
C CYS A 42 -3.17 2.56 -11.70
N SER A 43 -4.23 1.88 -12.14
CA SER A 43 -4.39 1.55 -13.58
C SER A 43 -4.91 2.72 -14.40
N GLU A 44 -5.61 3.66 -13.77
CA GLU A 44 -6.25 4.80 -14.41
C GLU A 44 -5.23 5.79 -14.98
N ASP A 45 -4.09 5.93 -14.32
CA ASP A 45 -3.01 6.82 -14.74
C ASP A 45 -1.64 6.18 -14.43
N LYS A 46 -0.75 6.17 -15.42
CA LYS A 46 0.56 5.48 -15.32
C LYS A 46 1.51 6.14 -14.33
N GLU A 47 1.29 7.41 -14.01
CA GLU A 47 2.08 8.19 -13.05
C GLU A 47 1.38 8.25 -11.70
N ALA A 48 0.08 7.96 -11.63
CA ALA A 48 -0.67 7.85 -10.38
C ALA A 48 -0.27 6.59 -9.60
N PHE A 49 0.18 6.83 -8.39
CA PHE A 49 0.40 5.78 -7.40
C PHE A 49 -0.06 6.30 -6.04
N VAL A 50 -0.44 5.37 -5.18
CA VAL A 50 -0.71 5.65 -3.79
C VAL A 50 0.26 4.88 -2.91
N LEU A 51 0.63 5.51 -1.80
CA LEU A 51 1.48 4.89 -0.80
C LEU A 51 0.59 4.34 0.30
N VAL A 52 0.81 3.09 0.71
CA VAL A 52 0.07 2.47 1.80
C VAL A 52 1.05 1.98 2.84
N GLN A 53 0.92 2.50 4.06
CA GLN A 53 1.71 2.07 5.20
C GLN A 53 0.91 1.05 6.01
N CYS A 54 1.43 -0.17 6.08
CA CYS A 54 0.93 -1.24 6.93
C CYS A 54 1.83 -1.42 8.15
N ARG A 55 1.26 -1.24 9.34
CA ARG A 55 1.91 -1.44 10.63
C ARG A 55 1.20 -2.56 11.39
N SER A 56 1.88 -3.68 11.58
CA SER A 56 1.30 -4.91 12.16
C SER A 56 0.04 -5.40 11.41
N ARG A 57 -1.16 -4.97 11.83
CA ARG A 57 -2.47 -5.33 11.24
C ARG A 57 -3.27 -4.14 10.72
N ILE A 58 -2.70 -2.94 10.75
CA ILE A 58 -3.39 -1.71 10.36
C ILE A 58 -2.70 -1.16 9.11
N CYS A 59 -3.44 -1.00 8.02
CA CYS A 59 -2.96 -0.38 6.80
C CYS A 59 -3.65 0.97 6.58
N THR A 60 -2.86 1.99 6.25
CA THR A 60 -3.34 3.36 6.06
C THR A 60 -2.76 3.96 4.79
N LEU A 61 -3.57 4.74 4.08
CA LEU A 61 -3.12 5.45 2.89
C LEU A 61 -2.26 6.65 3.32
N LEU A 62 -1.01 6.67 2.88
CA LEU A 62 -0.15 7.85 2.90
C LEU A 62 -0.49 8.67 1.65
N ARG A 63 -1.18 9.80 1.83
CA ARG A 63 -1.50 10.75 0.77
C ARG A 63 -0.35 11.73 0.57
#